data_AF-A0A2V5JHR3-F1
#
_entry.id   AF-A0A2V5JHR3-F1
#
_cell.length_a   1.000
_cell.length_b   1.000
_cell.length_c   1.000
_cell.angle_alpha   90.00
_cell.angle_beta   90.00
_cell.angle_gamma   90.00
#
_symmetry.space_group_name_H-M   'P 1'
#
loop_
_entity.id
_entity.type
_entity.pdbx_description
1 polymer ?
#
loop_
_entity_poly.entity_id
_entity_poly.type
_entity_poly.pdbx_seq_one_letter_code
_entity_poly.pdbx_strand_id
1 'polypeptide(L)'
;MKSVTKANSAMRNLTVAAATLSCMVICMFSYGARAAEFNLTPNQENAAPLTKLSADEGTEFVKEYYAALSRVDIPAVVAKFAETVDYEGEGQRDRSYIRSDLEKYVARWPILSFKPEATTVSPKEDGSAAVTFNLSYSLANDTKTTSGHSTNNWILRRINEKLQIISQREVVHPNARPGLDKSPIPEAVEPEEALSDEDLAKSRKAQVAPERASKATSAAKTPRTNALGDFVIALDIGHSPLRGGAISARGVSEYQFNRRLVTELYAKLQSFGFTRSFIINPEGEEIHLIKRAAVANERNADLFLAIHHDSVKDTYLKKWETDGKIQKYCDDFHGYSIFISRKNPKAAESARFATALGSALLNAGFTPTLHHAEQENRPLLDREKGLYAFDDLVVLKTAKMPAVLLECGIIVNRIEEEKLTTPEYRDRLTGAIELAISKFASTPAATANSSQAPAKQQEN
;
A
#
# COMPACT_ATOMS: atom_id res chain seq x y z
N MET A 1 -69.73 -12.55 -11.17
CA MET A 1 -70.12 -13.24 -12.42
C MET A 1 -69.80 -12.34 -13.61
N LYS A 2 -68.97 -12.84 -14.55
CA LYS A 2 -68.86 -12.48 -15.98
C LYS A 2 -68.26 -11.09 -16.30
N SER A 3 -67.01 -11.01 -16.80
CA SER A 3 -66.58 -11.25 -18.21
C SER A 3 -66.66 -9.94 -19.03
N VAL A 4 -65.53 -9.27 -19.30
CA VAL A 4 -64.74 -9.33 -20.57
C VAL A 4 -65.53 -8.80 -21.78
N THR A 5 -65.05 -7.77 -22.49
CA THR A 5 -64.35 -7.83 -23.82
C THR A 5 -64.30 -6.45 -24.54
N LYS A 6 -63.22 -6.26 -25.34
CA LYS A 6 -63.06 -5.46 -26.58
C LYS A 6 -62.96 -3.92 -26.48
N ALA A 7 -62.30 -3.18 -27.37
CA ALA A 7 -61.16 -3.32 -28.31
C ALA A 7 -61.19 -2.07 -29.22
N ASN A 8 -60.00 -1.57 -29.59
CA ASN A 8 -59.66 -0.78 -30.81
C ASN A 8 -60.18 0.66 -31.03
N SER A 9 -59.23 1.60 -31.14
CA SER A 9 -59.06 2.60 -32.23
C SER A 9 -57.85 3.50 -31.89
N ALA A 10 -56.65 3.28 -32.42
CA ALA A 10 -56.11 3.70 -33.73
C ALA A 10 -55.58 5.16 -33.80
N MET A 11 -54.25 5.24 -33.98
CA MET A 11 -53.46 6.20 -34.80
C MET A 11 -53.49 7.71 -34.52
N ARG A 12 -52.35 8.28 -34.09
CA ARG A 12 -51.39 9.03 -34.95
C ARG A 12 -50.14 9.47 -34.17
N ASN A 13 -48.98 9.22 -34.78
CA ASN A 13 -47.61 9.48 -34.31
C ASN A 13 -47.15 10.93 -34.53
N LEU A 14 -46.16 11.37 -33.72
CA LEU A 14 -44.90 12.10 -34.03
C LEU A 14 -44.44 12.84 -32.73
N THR A 15 -43.20 12.86 -32.22
CA THR A 15 -41.88 12.28 -32.57
C THR A 15 -40.90 12.54 -31.39
N VAL A 16 -39.98 11.60 -31.12
CA VAL A 16 -38.55 11.73 -30.69
C VAL A 16 -38.24 12.22 -29.24
N ALA A 17 -37.40 11.57 -28.41
CA ALA A 17 -36.47 10.42 -28.49
C ALA A 17 -36.30 9.83 -27.06
N ALA A 18 -36.30 8.51 -26.75
CA ALA A 18 -35.44 7.37 -27.17
C ALA A 18 -33.96 7.56 -26.71
N ALA A 19 -33.23 6.62 -26.09
CA ALA A 19 -33.34 5.15 -25.98
C ALA A 19 -32.21 4.66 -25.02
N THR A 20 -32.01 3.42 -24.55
CA THR A 20 -32.80 2.20 -24.23
C THR A 20 -31.80 1.20 -23.60
N LEU A 21 -32.32 0.34 -22.73
CA LEU A 21 -31.67 -0.80 -22.07
C LEU A 21 -31.74 -2.08 -22.96
N SER A 22 -30.75 -2.95 -22.83
CA SER A 22 -30.72 -4.44 -22.95
C SER A 22 -31.87 -5.20 -23.66
N CYS A 23 -31.55 -6.13 -24.57
CA CYS A 23 -32.25 -7.42 -24.65
C CYS A 23 -31.53 -8.51 -25.50
N MET A 24 -31.78 -9.76 -25.09
CA MET A 24 -31.38 -11.06 -25.64
C MET A 24 -32.64 -11.72 -26.26
N VAL A 25 -32.57 -12.41 -27.41
CA VAL A 25 -33.63 -13.34 -27.87
C VAL A 25 -33.03 -14.57 -28.59
N ILE A 26 -33.68 -15.70 -28.30
CA ILE A 26 -33.46 -17.11 -28.67
C ILE A 26 -34.21 -17.46 -29.98
N CYS A 27 -33.72 -18.43 -30.76
CA CYS A 27 -34.57 -19.33 -31.56
C CYS A 27 -33.92 -20.74 -31.72
N MET A 28 -34.70 -21.80 -31.48
CA MET A 28 -34.33 -23.22 -31.58
C MET A 28 -34.55 -23.80 -32.99
N PHE A 29 -33.72 -24.76 -33.42
CA PHE A 29 -34.11 -26.05 -34.03
C PHE A 29 -32.92 -27.02 -34.05
N SER A 30 -33.15 -28.26 -33.62
CA SER A 30 -32.20 -29.38 -33.60
C SER A 30 -32.16 -30.10 -34.94
N TYR A 31 -30.98 -30.44 -35.48
CA TYR A 31 -30.71 -31.65 -36.30
C TYR A 31 -29.21 -31.77 -36.65
N GLY A 32 -28.63 -32.95 -36.42
CA GLY A 32 -27.65 -33.57 -37.33
C GLY A 32 -26.17 -33.14 -37.26
N ALA A 33 -25.33 -34.09 -36.84
CA ALA A 33 -23.88 -34.04 -36.94
C ALA A 33 -23.36 -33.82 -38.37
N ARG A 34 -22.30 -33.00 -38.51
CA ARG A 34 -21.22 -33.24 -39.49
C ARG A 34 -19.99 -32.42 -39.12
N ALA A 35 -18.87 -33.12 -38.92
CA ALA A 35 -17.55 -32.53 -38.87
C ALA A 35 -17.25 -31.84 -40.21
N ALA A 36 -16.82 -30.58 -40.14
CA ALA A 36 -16.20 -29.88 -41.26
C ALA A 36 -14.91 -29.24 -40.72
N GLU A 37 -13.79 -29.86 -41.05
CA GLU A 37 -12.47 -29.25 -40.98
C GLU A 37 -12.48 -27.99 -41.86
N PHE A 38 -12.35 -26.81 -41.25
CA PHE A 38 -12.01 -25.59 -41.97
C PHE A 38 -10.52 -25.33 -41.78
N ASN A 39 -9.74 -25.83 -42.74
CA ASN A 39 -8.41 -25.31 -43.02
C ASN A 39 -8.53 -23.83 -43.43
N LEU A 40 -8.12 -22.93 -42.55
CA LEU A 40 -7.77 -21.56 -42.93
C LEU A 40 -6.24 -21.50 -43.02
N THR A 41 -5.75 -21.46 -44.25
CA THR A 41 -4.37 -21.04 -44.54
C THR A 41 -4.19 -19.57 -44.15
N PRO A 42 -2.97 -19.15 -43.74
CA PRO A 42 -2.73 -17.78 -43.28
C PRO A 42 -2.65 -16.85 -44.49
N ASN A 43 -3.54 -15.86 -44.56
CA ASN A 43 -3.38 -14.75 -45.48
C ASN A 43 -2.38 -13.74 -44.87
N GLN A 44 -1.09 -14.02 -45.04
CA GLN A 44 -0.02 -13.04 -44.88
C GLN A 44 0.09 -12.25 -46.18
N GLU A 45 -0.56 -11.09 -46.26
CA GLU A 45 -0.20 -10.10 -47.28
C GLU A 45 -0.48 -8.68 -46.76
N ASN A 46 0.62 -7.95 -46.56
CA ASN A 46 0.72 -6.50 -46.43
C ASN A 46 0.18 -5.83 -45.15
N ALA A 47 0.65 -6.26 -43.98
CA ALA A 47 0.84 -5.30 -42.89
C ALA A 47 2.05 -4.42 -43.26
N ALA A 48 1.85 -3.11 -43.42
CA ALA A 48 2.95 -2.18 -43.58
C ALA A 48 3.99 -2.43 -42.47
N PRO A 49 5.30 -2.44 -42.77
CA PRO A 49 6.31 -2.72 -41.77
C PRO A 49 6.11 -1.79 -40.58
N LEU A 50 5.92 -2.36 -39.39
CA LEU A 50 5.79 -1.61 -38.15
C LEU A 50 6.98 -0.65 -38.07
N THR A 51 6.69 0.64 -38.14
CA THR A 51 7.74 1.66 -38.15
C THR A 51 8.41 1.66 -36.80
N LYS A 52 9.61 1.09 -36.74
CA LYS A 52 10.42 1.04 -35.52
C LYS A 52 10.69 2.47 -35.06
N LEU A 53 10.48 2.72 -33.76
CA LEU A 53 10.77 4.00 -33.15
C LEU A 53 12.29 4.26 -33.19
N SER A 54 12.72 5.42 -33.66
CA SER A 54 14.14 5.79 -33.56
C SER A 54 14.50 6.30 -32.17
N ALA A 55 15.79 6.26 -31.83
CA ALA A 55 16.27 6.77 -30.55
C ALA A 55 16.01 8.28 -30.37
N ASP A 56 16.14 9.04 -31.46
CA ASP A 56 15.88 10.48 -31.46
C ASP A 56 14.41 10.79 -31.20
N GLU A 57 13.50 10.03 -31.82
CA GLU A 57 12.06 10.22 -31.61
C GLU A 57 11.62 9.91 -30.17
N GLY A 58 12.12 8.83 -29.56
CA GLY A 58 11.83 8.52 -28.16
C GLY A 58 12.41 9.56 -27.21
N THR A 59 13.61 10.06 -27.48
CA THR A 59 14.26 11.11 -26.70
C THR A 59 13.52 12.44 -26.79
N GLU A 60 13.12 12.85 -27.99
CA GLU A 60 12.39 14.08 -28.20
C GLU A 60 10.99 14.02 -27.57
N PHE A 61 10.34 12.86 -27.64
CA PHE A 61 9.04 12.63 -26.98
C PHE A 61 9.10 12.90 -25.47
N VAL A 62 10.14 12.41 -24.78
CA VAL A 62 10.35 12.63 -23.34
C VAL A 62 10.58 14.13 -23.05
N LYS A 63 11.41 14.81 -23.84
CA LYS A 63 11.65 16.25 -23.67
C LYS A 63 10.36 17.05 -23.83
N GLU A 64 9.59 16.78 -24.87
CA GLU A 64 8.31 17.46 -25.10
C GLU A 64 7.31 17.21 -23.96
N TYR A 65 7.26 15.99 -23.43
CA TYR A 65 6.40 15.66 -22.28
C TYR A 65 6.71 16.56 -21.08
N TYR A 66 7.97 16.61 -20.66
CA TYR A 66 8.35 17.40 -19.49
C TYR A 66 8.34 18.91 -19.77
N ALA A 67 8.59 19.33 -21.01
CA ALA A 67 8.41 20.72 -21.41
C ALA A 67 6.95 21.17 -21.29
N ALA A 68 5.99 20.32 -21.68
CA ALA A 68 4.56 20.60 -21.50
C ALA A 68 4.17 20.60 -20.00
N LEU A 69 4.65 19.64 -19.23
CA LEU A 69 4.39 19.56 -17.79
C LEU A 69 4.96 20.75 -17.01
N SER A 70 6.18 21.21 -17.35
CA SER A 70 6.78 22.41 -16.76
C SER A 70 6.02 23.71 -17.09
N ARG A 71 5.26 23.73 -18.19
CA ARG A 71 4.32 24.83 -18.52
C ARG A 71 2.93 24.62 -17.93
N VAL A 72 2.71 23.53 -17.20
CA VAL A 72 1.41 23.13 -16.65
C VAL A 72 0.34 22.94 -17.75
N ASP A 73 0.77 22.53 -18.94
CA ASP A 73 -0.13 22.21 -20.06
C ASP A 73 -0.65 20.77 -19.94
N ILE A 74 -1.54 20.57 -18.95
CA ILE A 74 -2.10 19.25 -18.65
C ILE A 74 -2.78 18.60 -19.85
N PRO A 75 -3.58 19.30 -20.69
CA PRO A 75 -4.15 18.72 -21.90
C PRO A 75 -3.09 18.15 -22.86
N ALA A 76 -2.00 18.87 -23.10
CA ALA A 76 -0.92 18.39 -23.96
C ALA A 76 -0.19 17.18 -23.37
N VAL A 77 0.01 17.14 -22.04
CA VAL A 77 0.59 15.98 -21.34
C VAL A 77 -0.33 14.76 -21.43
N VAL A 78 -1.63 14.93 -21.15
CA VAL A 78 -2.61 13.83 -21.20
C VAL A 78 -2.75 13.25 -22.62
N ALA A 79 -2.64 14.09 -23.65
CA ALA A 79 -2.69 13.65 -25.05
C ALA A 79 -1.54 12.69 -25.45
N LYS A 80 -0.43 12.69 -24.70
CA LYS A 80 0.72 11.80 -24.87
C LYS A 80 0.50 10.40 -24.27
N PHE A 81 -0.56 10.17 -23.51
CA PHE A 81 -0.92 8.84 -23.01
C PHE A 81 -1.88 8.12 -23.97
N ALA A 82 -1.84 6.79 -24.01
CA ALA A 82 -2.90 6.01 -24.65
C ALA A 82 -4.23 6.13 -23.86
N GLU A 83 -5.34 5.62 -24.42
CA GLU A 83 -6.63 5.61 -23.71
C GLU A 83 -6.55 4.86 -22.38
N THR A 84 -5.79 3.77 -22.35
CA THR A 84 -5.46 2.99 -21.16
C THR A 84 -3.96 2.75 -21.08
N VAL A 85 -3.40 2.89 -19.88
CA VAL A 85 -1.97 2.84 -19.61
C VAL A 85 -1.71 1.87 -18.46
N ASP A 86 -0.76 0.96 -18.65
CA ASP A 86 -0.30 0.08 -17.58
C ASP A 86 0.66 0.81 -16.65
N TYR A 87 0.26 1.03 -15.40
CA TYR A 87 1.18 1.51 -14.37
C TYR A 87 1.77 0.27 -13.72
N GLU A 88 2.92 -0.18 -14.21
CA GLU A 88 3.42 -1.54 -13.94
C GLU A 88 3.41 -1.90 -12.43
N GLY A 89 2.51 -2.82 -12.03
CA GLY A 89 2.32 -3.24 -10.63
C GLY A 89 1.24 -2.49 -9.84
N GLU A 90 0.64 -1.44 -10.41
CA GLU A 90 -0.50 -0.67 -9.87
C GLU A 90 -1.79 -0.84 -10.67
N GLY A 91 -1.71 -1.50 -11.84
CA GLY A 91 -2.83 -1.80 -12.73
C GLY A 91 -3.11 -0.72 -13.78
N GLN A 92 -4.10 -0.96 -14.62
CA GLN A 92 -4.46 -0.06 -15.72
C GLN A 92 -5.06 1.26 -15.23
N ARG A 93 -4.73 2.37 -15.89
CA ARG A 93 -5.32 3.71 -15.68
C ARG A 93 -5.77 4.31 -16.99
N ASP A 94 -6.90 5.00 -16.97
CA ASP A 94 -7.40 5.75 -18.13
C ASP A 94 -6.95 7.22 -18.10
N ARG A 95 -7.12 7.92 -19.22
CA ARG A 95 -6.76 9.35 -19.35
C ARG A 95 -7.46 10.27 -18.35
N SER A 96 -8.65 9.91 -17.86
CA SER A 96 -9.38 10.73 -16.89
C SER A 96 -8.73 10.67 -15.51
N TYR A 97 -8.29 9.47 -15.09
CA TYR A 97 -7.50 9.28 -13.89
C TYR A 97 -6.18 10.05 -13.97
N ILE A 98 -5.46 9.88 -15.09
CA ILE A 98 -4.15 10.53 -15.31
C ILE A 98 -4.29 12.05 -15.26
N ARG A 99 -5.33 12.61 -15.90
CA ARG A 99 -5.63 14.04 -15.83
C ARG A 99 -5.83 14.50 -14.39
N SER A 100 -6.70 13.81 -13.64
CA SER A 100 -7.00 14.19 -12.26
C SER A 100 -5.77 14.13 -11.36
N ASP A 101 -4.91 13.14 -11.55
CA ASP A 101 -3.67 12.99 -10.81
C ASP A 101 -2.67 14.12 -11.12
N LEU A 102 -2.48 14.45 -12.40
CA LEU A 102 -1.65 15.56 -12.83
C LEU A 102 -2.15 16.91 -12.31
N GLU A 103 -3.46 17.15 -12.35
CA GLU A 103 -4.08 18.37 -11.82
C GLU A 103 -3.81 18.53 -10.31
N LYS A 104 -3.95 17.44 -9.53
CA LYS A 104 -3.61 17.44 -8.10
C LYS A 104 -2.12 17.68 -7.89
N TYR A 105 -1.28 17.06 -8.72
CA TYR A 105 0.18 17.18 -8.62
C TYR A 105 0.63 18.64 -8.83
N VAL A 106 0.17 19.29 -9.90
CA VAL A 106 0.55 20.69 -10.20
C VAL A 106 -0.10 21.69 -9.25
N ALA A 107 -1.29 21.40 -8.71
CA ALA A 107 -1.88 22.21 -7.65
C ALA A 107 -1.07 22.14 -6.35
N ARG A 108 -0.51 20.96 -6.01
CA ARG A 108 0.36 20.76 -4.84
C ARG A 108 1.73 21.43 -5.00
N TRP A 109 2.23 21.49 -6.24
CA TRP A 109 3.56 21.98 -6.59
C TRP A 109 3.46 23.02 -7.72
N PRO A 110 3.14 24.29 -7.42
CA PRO A 110 2.99 25.33 -8.43
C PRO A 110 4.31 25.73 -9.10
N ILE A 111 5.45 25.45 -8.46
CA ILE A 111 6.78 25.70 -9.04
C ILE A 111 7.39 24.34 -9.39
N LEU A 112 7.56 24.08 -10.68
CA LEU A 112 8.00 22.79 -11.23
C LEU A 112 9.18 23.00 -12.18
N SER A 113 10.27 22.26 -11.95
CA SER A 113 11.40 22.19 -12.87
C SER A 113 11.77 20.73 -13.08
N PHE A 114 11.79 20.32 -14.34
CA PHE A 114 12.13 18.97 -14.77
C PHE A 114 13.26 19.03 -15.79
N LYS A 115 14.24 18.13 -15.65
CA LYS A 115 15.37 17.99 -16.56
C LYS A 115 15.53 16.52 -16.89
N PRO A 116 14.91 16.04 -17.99
CA PRO A 116 15.21 14.72 -18.52
C PRO A 116 16.67 14.67 -18.96
N GLU A 117 17.34 13.58 -18.62
CA GLU A 117 18.76 13.36 -18.87
C GLU A 117 18.96 12.19 -19.85
N ALA A 118 19.94 11.31 -19.58
CA ALA A 118 20.24 10.16 -20.42
C ALA A 118 18.96 9.37 -20.74
N THR A 119 18.70 9.20 -22.03
CA THR A 119 17.55 8.45 -22.55
C THR A 119 18.06 7.30 -23.40
N THR A 120 17.64 6.09 -23.07
CA THR A 120 17.88 4.88 -23.83
C THR A 120 16.57 4.44 -24.45
N VAL A 121 16.57 4.23 -25.76
CA VAL A 121 15.41 3.75 -26.51
C VAL A 121 15.74 2.39 -27.11
N SER A 122 14.95 1.38 -26.75
CA SER A 122 15.09 0.00 -27.21
C SER A 122 13.83 -0.40 -27.97
N PRO A 123 13.85 -0.34 -29.32
CA PRO A 123 12.72 -0.76 -30.15
C PRO A 123 12.43 -2.25 -29.98
N LYS A 124 11.15 -2.61 -29.98
CA LYS A 124 10.66 -3.99 -29.88
C LYS A 124 10.11 -4.48 -31.22
N GLU A 125 10.03 -5.79 -31.37
CA GLU A 125 9.49 -6.43 -32.59
C GLU A 125 8.00 -6.14 -32.80
N ASP A 126 7.26 -5.90 -31.72
CA ASP A 126 5.82 -5.57 -31.75
C ASP A 126 5.53 -4.12 -32.14
N GLY A 127 6.54 -3.36 -32.59
CA GLY A 127 6.42 -1.96 -33.00
C GLY A 127 6.33 -0.97 -31.83
N SER A 128 6.38 -1.43 -30.58
CA SER A 128 6.59 -0.55 -29.42
C SER A 128 8.09 -0.32 -29.17
N ALA A 129 8.42 0.55 -28.23
CA ALA A 129 9.78 0.74 -27.75
C ALA A 129 9.80 0.93 -26.24
N ALA A 130 10.77 0.31 -25.58
CA ALA A 130 11.08 0.64 -24.20
C ALA A 130 11.94 1.91 -24.18
N VAL A 131 11.52 2.90 -23.39
CA VAL A 131 12.22 4.18 -23.22
C VAL A 131 12.57 4.31 -21.75
N THR A 132 13.85 4.21 -21.44
CA THR A 132 14.37 4.37 -20.08
C THR A 132 15.12 5.69 -20.01
N PHE A 133 14.80 6.55 -19.05
CA PHE A 133 15.50 7.80 -18.87
C PHE A 133 15.63 8.24 -17.42
N ASN A 134 16.68 9.00 -17.14
CA ASN A 134 16.82 9.66 -15.85
C ASN A 134 16.17 11.05 -15.88
N LEU A 135 15.63 11.47 -14.75
CA LEU A 135 14.97 12.75 -14.57
C LEU A 135 15.50 13.41 -13.31
N SER A 136 16.10 14.58 -13.45
CA SER A 136 16.34 15.49 -12.34
C SER A 136 15.15 16.43 -12.18
N TYR A 137 14.68 16.63 -10.95
CA TYR A 137 13.54 17.51 -10.70
C TYR A 137 13.72 18.40 -9.47
N SER A 138 13.04 19.53 -9.48
CA SER A 138 12.90 20.45 -8.36
C SER A 138 11.47 20.97 -8.31
N LEU A 139 10.82 20.82 -7.16
CA LEU A 139 9.42 21.17 -6.92
C LEU A 139 9.38 22.11 -5.72
N ALA A 140 8.56 23.15 -5.80
CA ALA A 140 8.31 24.04 -4.67
C ALA A 140 6.86 24.50 -4.59
N ASN A 141 6.44 24.78 -3.36
CA ASN A 141 5.25 25.53 -3.01
C ASN A 141 5.61 26.52 -1.89
N ASP A 142 4.64 27.25 -1.38
CA ASP A 142 4.86 28.32 -0.40
C ASP A 142 5.51 27.86 0.92
N THR A 143 5.47 26.56 1.22
CA THR A 143 5.92 26.00 2.50
C THR A 143 7.06 25.00 2.39
N LYS A 144 7.34 24.50 1.18
CA LYS A 144 8.24 23.37 0.97
C LYS A 144 8.94 23.45 -0.38
N THR A 145 10.21 23.08 -0.39
CA THR A 145 10.98 22.78 -1.60
C THR A 145 11.51 21.35 -1.51
N THR A 146 11.48 20.63 -2.62
CA THR A 146 12.05 19.28 -2.72
C THR A 146 12.71 19.10 -4.09
N SER A 147 13.83 18.40 -4.13
CA SER A 147 14.51 18.04 -5.37
C SER A 147 14.97 16.60 -5.29
N GLY A 148 15.17 15.98 -6.45
CA GLY A 148 15.52 14.57 -6.54
C GLY A 148 15.88 14.14 -7.95
N HIS A 149 16.19 12.86 -8.06
CA HIS A 149 16.44 12.18 -9.32
C HIS A 149 15.50 10.99 -9.41
N SER A 150 15.03 10.62 -10.59
CA SER A 150 14.30 9.37 -10.82
C SER A 150 14.77 8.68 -12.08
N THR A 151 14.64 7.36 -12.12
CA THR A 151 14.73 6.56 -13.34
C THR A 151 13.32 6.18 -13.77
N ASN A 152 12.97 6.52 -14.99
CA ASN A 152 11.67 6.31 -15.58
C ASN A 152 11.80 5.24 -16.67
N ASN A 153 10.82 4.34 -16.74
CA ASN A 153 10.73 3.30 -17.75
C ASN A 153 9.34 3.38 -18.36
N TRP A 154 9.27 3.76 -19.63
CA TRP A 154 8.03 3.85 -20.39
C TRP A 154 8.04 2.84 -21.53
N ILE A 155 6.86 2.37 -21.92
CA ILE A 155 6.66 1.73 -23.21
C ILE A 155 5.88 2.69 -24.10
N LEU A 156 6.50 3.08 -25.22
CA LEU A 156 5.88 3.92 -26.25
C LEU A 156 5.40 3.07 -27.41
N ARG A 157 4.26 3.44 -28.00
CA ARG A 157 3.74 2.84 -29.23
C ARG A 157 3.11 3.92 -30.11
N ARG A 158 3.22 3.77 -31.44
CA ARG A 158 2.42 4.59 -32.36
C ARG A 158 0.99 4.08 -32.40
N ILE A 159 0.05 4.96 -32.08
CA ILE A 159 -1.39 4.72 -32.18
C ILE A 159 -1.97 5.88 -32.98
N ASN A 160 -2.60 5.58 -34.12
CA ASN A 160 -3.07 6.58 -35.09
C ASN A 160 -1.96 7.59 -35.45
N GLU A 161 -0.80 7.06 -35.84
CA GLU A 161 0.41 7.81 -36.24
C GLU A 161 1.07 8.68 -35.15
N LYS A 162 0.49 8.75 -33.95
CA LYS A 162 1.03 9.51 -32.81
C LYS A 162 1.68 8.58 -31.79
N LEU A 163 2.83 8.99 -31.26
CA LEU A 163 3.46 8.28 -30.15
C LEU A 163 2.63 8.47 -28.87
N GLN A 164 2.42 7.37 -28.16
CA GLN A 164 1.68 7.35 -26.91
C GLN A 164 2.35 6.44 -25.90
N ILE A 165 2.29 6.85 -24.63
CA ILE A 165 2.70 6.04 -23.47
C ILE A 165 1.60 4.99 -23.25
N ILE A 166 1.96 3.72 -23.36
CA ILE A 166 1.06 2.57 -23.10
C ILE A 166 1.40 1.85 -21.79
N SER A 167 2.60 2.08 -21.25
CA SER A 167 3.00 1.65 -19.92
C SER A 167 4.01 2.64 -19.34
N GLN A 168 3.96 2.84 -18.02
CA GLN A 168 4.97 3.62 -17.31
C GLN A 168 5.28 3.08 -15.91
N ARG A 169 6.53 3.28 -15.50
CA ARG A 169 7.04 3.09 -14.13
C ARG A 169 8.08 4.15 -13.82
N GLU A 170 7.96 4.79 -12.66
CA GLU A 170 8.98 5.69 -12.12
C GLU A 170 9.63 5.08 -10.88
N VAL A 171 10.95 5.20 -10.77
CA VAL A 171 11.74 4.84 -9.59
C VAL A 171 12.47 6.09 -9.14
N VAL A 172 12.02 6.71 -8.05
CA VAL A 172 12.69 7.88 -7.47
C VAL A 172 13.90 7.42 -6.66
N HIS A 173 15.06 8.05 -6.89
CA HIS A 173 16.30 7.77 -6.18
C HIS A 173 16.51 8.81 -5.07
N PRO A 174 16.81 8.39 -3.83
CA PRO A 174 17.28 9.32 -2.81
C PRO A 174 18.62 9.93 -3.24
N ASN A 175 18.76 11.26 -3.11
CA ASN A 175 19.91 12.05 -3.55
C ASN A 175 21.28 11.37 -3.30
N ALA A 176 21.87 10.82 -4.35
CA ALA A 176 23.26 10.42 -4.37
C ALA A 176 24.13 11.69 -4.48
N ARG A 177 25.11 11.85 -3.59
CA ARG A 177 26.12 12.90 -3.70
C ARG A 177 26.94 12.68 -4.98
N PRO A 178 27.07 13.67 -5.90
CA PRO A 178 28.00 13.58 -7.02
C PRO A 178 29.46 13.64 -6.52
N GLY A 179 30.33 12.87 -7.17
CA GLY A 179 31.72 12.60 -6.76
C GLY A 179 32.66 13.81 -6.68
N LEU A 180 33.70 13.61 -5.86
CA LEU A 180 34.81 14.53 -5.61
C LEU A 180 35.72 14.73 -6.84
N ASP A 181 35.97 15.99 -7.20
CA ASP A 181 37.25 16.49 -7.70
C ASP A 181 37.67 17.73 -6.87
N LYS A 182 38.98 17.98 -6.79
CA LYS A 182 39.75 18.45 -5.63
C LYS A 182 39.82 19.99 -5.42
N SER A 183 39.82 20.36 -4.13
CA SER A 183 40.46 21.54 -3.45
C SER A 183 39.62 22.80 -3.17
N PRO A 184 39.91 23.55 -2.08
CA PRO A 184 40.30 23.16 -0.72
C PRO A 184 39.26 23.59 0.35
N ILE A 185 39.32 22.90 1.48
CA ILE A 185 38.47 23.03 2.69
C ILE A 185 38.75 24.38 3.41
N PRO A 186 37.82 24.90 4.23
CA PRO A 186 38.17 25.03 5.64
C PRO A 186 37.15 24.37 6.59
N GLU A 187 37.75 23.63 7.51
CA GLU A 187 37.30 22.95 8.73
C GLU A 187 35.88 22.40 8.83
N ALA A 188 35.84 21.06 8.88
CA ALA A 188 34.73 20.29 9.40
C ALA A 188 34.47 20.65 10.86
N VAL A 189 33.21 20.99 11.17
CA VAL A 189 32.65 20.78 12.50
C VAL A 189 32.04 19.37 12.49
N GLU A 190 32.45 18.55 13.46
CA GLU A 190 31.98 17.19 13.69
C GLU A 190 30.44 17.10 13.85
N PRO A 191 29.83 15.92 13.60
CA PRO A 191 28.38 15.77 13.62
C PRO A 191 27.81 16.02 15.01
N GLU A 192 26.90 16.99 15.11
CA GLU A 192 26.17 17.26 16.34
C GLU A 192 25.26 16.09 16.69
N GLU A 193 25.34 15.72 17.96
CA GLU A 193 24.85 14.51 18.58
C GLU A 193 23.32 14.36 18.53
N ALA A 194 22.89 13.10 18.65
CA ALA A 194 21.53 12.76 19.00
C ALA A 194 21.11 13.52 20.27
N LEU A 195 19.93 14.17 20.21
CA LEU A 195 19.30 14.82 21.34
C LEU A 195 19.26 13.88 22.55
N SER A 196 19.84 14.34 23.66
CA SER A 196 19.93 13.61 24.91
C SER A 196 18.55 13.46 25.57
N ASP A 197 18.38 12.42 26.41
CA ASP A 197 17.16 12.17 27.19
C ASP A 197 16.75 13.35 28.11
N GLU A 198 17.66 14.31 28.35
CA GLU A 198 17.40 15.52 29.14
C GLU A 198 16.62 16.59 28.35
N ASP A 199 16.77 16.63 27.01
CA ASP A 199 16.08 17.58 26.14
C ASP A 199 14.61 17.19 25.92
N LEU A 200 14.30 15.89 25.94
CA LEU A 200 12.94 15.36 25.98
C LEU A 200 12.23 15.63 27.33
N ALA A 201 13.00 15.78 28.42
CA ALA A 201 12.48 16.13 29.74
C ALA A 201 12.19 17.64 29.88
N LYS A 202 13.00 18.52 29.24
CA LYS A 202 12.77 19.97 29.24
C LYS A 202 11.52 20.37 28.45
N SER A 203 11.19 19.67 27.37
CA SER A 203 9.94 19.90 26.63
C SER A 203 8.66 19.54 27.42
N ARG A 204 8.77 18.83 28.55
CA ARG A 204 7.63 18.52 29.44
C ARG A 204 7.39 19.57 30.54
N LYS A 205 8.27 20.55 30.74
CA LYS A 205 8.15 21.57 31.80
C LYS A 205 7.71 22.96 31.34
N ALA A 206 7.49 23.17 30.04
CA ALA A 206 7.04 24.46 29.51
C ALA A 206 5.58 24.40 29.03
N GLN A 207 4.63 24.13 29.94
CA GLN A 207 3.21 24.45 29.77
C GLN A 207 2.45 24.22 31.08
N VAL A 208 2.67 25.06 32.09
CA VAL A 208 1.72 25.22 33.22
C VAL A 208 1.76 26.67 33.73
N ALA A 209 0.69 27.42 33.48
CA ALA A 209 0.16 28.49 34.35
C ALA A 209 -1.25 28.88 33.86
N PRO A 210 -2.15 29.37 34.74
CA PRO A 210 -3.49 28.80 34.86
C PRO A 210 -4.57 29.63 34.18
N GLU A 211 -5.58 28.95 33.64
CA GLU A 211 -6.86 29.57 33.31
C GLU A 211 -7.97 29.05 34.25
N ARG A 212 -8.84 29.98 34.60
CA ARG A 212 -9.69 30.02 35.78
C ARG A 212 -10.85 29.02 35.70
N ALA A 213 -11.13 28.39 36.85
CA ALA A 213 -12.15 27.36 37.01
C ALA A 213 -13.58 27.80 36.62
N SER A 214 -14.26 26.98 35.83
CA SER A 214 -15.72 26.84 35.89
C SER A 214 -16.06 25.38 36.22
N LYS A 215 -16.67 25.16 37.39
CA LYS A 215 -17.20 23.86 37.83
C LYS A 215 -18.25 23.37 36.84
N ALA A 216 -17.97 22.25 36.17
CA ALA A 216 -18.98 21.42 35.53
C ALA A 216 -19.05 20.09 36.28
N THR A 217 -20.25 19.79 36.77
CA THR A 217 -20.61 18.67 37.62
C THR A 217 -20.34 17.33 36.94
N SER A 218 -19.60 16.46 37.62
CA SER A 218 -19.33 15.07 37.23
C SER A 218 -20.62 14.24 37.24
N ALA A 219 -21.19 13.96 36.07
CA ALA A 219 -22.12 12.86 35.89
C ALA A 219 -21.33 11.58 35.63
N ALA A 220 -21.47 10.60 36.51
CA ALA A 220 -20.87 9.28 36.40
C ALA A 220 -21.24 8.63 35.05
N LYS A 221 -20.24 8.28 34.24
CA LYS A 221 -20.45 7.51 33.00
C LYS A 221 -20.79 6.07 33.36
N THR A 222 -22.03 5.68 33.10
CA THR A 222 -22.51 4.30 33.04
C THR A 222 -21.64 3.48 32.06
N PRO A 223 -21.39 2.17 32.30
CA PRO A 223 -20.58 1.36 31.41
C PRO A 223 -21.25 1.27 30.03
N ARG A 224 -20.61 1.81 29.00
CA ARG A 224 -21.09 1.66 27.62
C ARG A 224 -20.78 0.23 27.20
N THR A 225 -21.80 -0.53 26.83
CA THR A 225 -21.64 -1.66 25.92
C THR A 225 -21.21 -1.07 24.58
N ASN A 226 -19.90 -0.98 24.31
CA ASN A 226 -19.42 -0.39 23.07
C ASN A 226 -19.92 -1.23 21.89
N ALA A 227 -20.75 -0.64 21.04
CA ALA A 227 -21.10 -1.25 19.76
C ALA A 227 -19.81 -1.39 18.93
N LEU A 228 -19.67 -2.43 18.10
CA LEU A 228 -18.47 -2.61 17.26
C LEU A 228 -18.17 -1.37 16.40
N GLY A 229 -19.21 -0.63 16.00
CA GLY A 229 -19.08 0.63 15.27
C GLY A 229 -18.43 1.77 16.04
N ASP A 230 -18.34 1.69 17.38
CA ASP A 230 -17.63 2.67 18.19
C ASP A 230 -16.14 2.34 18.34
N PHE A 231 -15.72 1.10 18.06
CA PHE A 231 -14.34 0.64 18.17
C PHE A 231 -13.53 1.05 16.93
N VAL A 232 -12.49 1.86 17.13
CA VAL A 232 -11.73 2.49 16.05
C VAL A 232 -10.41 1.76 15.83
N ILE A 233 -10.22 1.17 14.65
CA ILE A 233 -8.98 0.48 14.29
C ILE A 233 -8.18 1.36 13.32
N ALA A 234 -6.92 1.61 13.65
CA ALA A 234 -5.96 2.22 12.75
C ALA A 234 -5.14 1.11 12.07
N LEU A 235 -5.34 0.93 10.76
CA LEU A 235 -4.59 -0.03 9.95
C LEU A 235 -3.42 0.69 9.26
N ASP A 236 -2.18 0.37 9.58
CA ASP A 236 -1.00 0.97 8.96
C ASP A 236 -0.46 0.09 7.83
N ILE A 237 -0.41 0.65 6.63
CA ILE A 237 0.28 0.04 5.49
C ILE A 237 1.77 0.27 5.68
N GLY A 238 2.50 -0.77 6.05
CA GLY A 238 3.95 -0.73 6.11
C GLY A 238 4.55 -0.26 4.79
N HIS A 239 5.61 0.54 4.86
CA HIS A 239 6.36 1.05 3.70
C HIS A 239 5.57 2.03 2.80
N SER A 240 6.08 2.26 1.59
CA SER A 240 5.55 3.15 0.54
C SER A 240 6.06 2.67 -0.83
N PRO A 241 5.56 3.18 -1.98
CA PRO A 241 6.11 2.88 -3.29
C PRO A 241 7.60 3.24 -3.41
N LEU A 242 8.01 4.36 -2.80
CA LEU A 242 9.40 4.85 -2.86
C LEU A 242 10.34 4.00 -2.01
N ARG A 243 9.93 3.66 -0.79
CA ARG A 243 10.67 2.77 0.12
C ARG A 243 9.88 1.50 0.28
N GLY A 244 9.87 0.67 -0.78
CA GLY A 244 9.02 -0.51 -0.94
C GLY A 244 9.18 -1.64 0.08
N GLY A 245 10.10 -1.53 1.03
CA GLY A 245 10.46 -2.62 1.94
C GLY A 245 11.28 -3.71 1.24
N ALA A 246 11.11 -4.94 1.71
CA ALA A 246 11.75 -6.10 1.07
C ALA A 246 11.26 -6.31 -0.37
N ILE A 247 12.09 -6.98 -1.18
CA ILE A 247 11.70 -7.42 -2.53
C ILE A 247 11.43 -8.92 -2.46
N SER A 248 10.26 -9.33 -2.93
CA SER A 248 9.83 -10.74 -2.93
C SER A 248 10.64 -11.58 -3.91
N ALA A 249 10.46 -12.90 -3.83
CA ALA A 249 11.19 -13.85 -4.67
C ALA A 249 10.98 -13.64 -6.19
N ARG A 250 9.84 -13.07 -6.61
CA ARG A 250 9.53 -12.71 -8.00
C ARG A 250 9.59 -11.21 -8.29
N GLY A 251 10.19 -10.41 -7.40
CA GLY A 251 10.49 -9.01 -7.67
C GLY A 251 9.36 -8.02 -7.35
N VAL A 252 8.40 -8.40 -6.52
CA VAL A 252 7.30 -7.56 -6.05
C VAL A 252 7.70 -6.92 -4.72
N SER A 253 7.49 -5.61 -4.57
CA SER A 253 7.83 -4.92 -3.32
C SER A 253 6.89 -5.30 -2.18
N GLU A 254 7.40 -5.39 -0.96
CA GLU A 254 6.63 -5.61 0.27
C GLU A 254 5.44 -4.67 0.41
N TYR A 255 5.62 -3.38 0.10
CA TYR A 255 4.56 -2.38 0.11
C TYR A 255 3.31 -2.83 -0.69
N GLN A 256 3.50 -3.49 -1.83
CA GLN A 256 2.39 -3.96 -2.67
C GLN A 256 1.60 -5.09 -1.99
N PHE A 257 2.29 -5.99 -1.26
CA PHE A 257 1.61 -7.00 -0.43
C PHE A 257 0.87 -6.36 0.74
N ASN A 258 1.54 -5.43 1.45
CA ASN A 258 0.97 -4.71 2.60
C ASN A 258 -0.31 -3.95 2.22
N ARG A 259 -0.24 -3.14 1.16
CA ARG A 259 -1.38 -2.36 0.67
C ARG A 259 -2.55 -3.25 0.25
N ARG A 260 -2.28 -4.35 -0.47
CA ARG A 260 -3.32 -5.29 -0.91
C ARG A 260 -4.05 -5.88 0.28
N LEU A 261 -3.33 -6.44 1.25
CA LEU A 261 -3.93 -7.08 2.41
C LEU A 261 -4.69 -6.07 3.29
N VAL A 262 -4.13 -4.88 3.53
CA VAL A 262 -4.82 -3.84 4.32
C VAL A 262 -6.10 -3.38 3.65
N THR A 263 -6.11 -3.23 2.31
CA THR A 263 -7.32 -2.83 1.58
C THR A 263 -8.44 -3.87 1.73
N GLU A 264 -8.10 -5.16 1.58
CA GLU A 264 -9.05 -6.27 1.75
C GLU A 264 -9.53 -6.38 3.21
N LEU A 265 -8.61 -6.28 4.18
CA LEU A 265 -8.93 -6.29 5.60
C LEU A 265 -9.83 -5.12 5.98
N TYR A 266 -9.55 -3.92 5.47
CA TYR A 266 -10.36 -2.74 5.71
C TYR A 266 -11.80 -2.95 5.22
N ALA A 267 -11.98 -3.41 3.98
CA ALA A 267 -13.31 -3.72 3.44
C ALA A 267 -14.04 -4.78 4.28
N LYS A 268 -13.33 -5.82 4.72
CA LYS A 268 -13.89 -6.85 5.61
C LYS A 268 -14.34 -6.25 6.95
N LEU A 269 -13.51 -5.45 7.60
CA LEU A 269 -13.85 -4.80 8.87
C LEU A 269 -15.06 -3.86 8.74
N GLN A 270 -15.18 -3.13 7.63
CA GLN A 270 -16.38 -2.33 7.34
C GLN A 270 -17.64 -3.21 7.27
N SER A 271 -17.57 -4.37 6.60
CA SER A 271 -18.71 -5.29 6.51
C SER A 271 -19.11 -5.95 7.84
N PHE A 272 -18.18 -6.04 8.80
CA PHE A 272 -18.41 -6.54 10.15
C PHE A 272 -18.83 -5.44 11.15
N GLY A 273 -19.00 -4.21 10.67
CA GLY A 273 -19.55 -3.10 11.47
C GLY A 273 -18.51 -2.20 12.14
N PHE A 274 -17.22 -2.36 11.87
CA PHE A 274 -16.16 -1.45 12.38
C PHE A 274 -16.05 -0.16 11.55
N THR A 275 -17.18 0.53 11.38
CA THR A 275 -17.37 1.62 10.41
C THR A 275 -16.47 2.84 10.62
N ARG A 276 -15.95 3.03 11.83
CA ARG A 276 -15.02 4.14 12.17
C ARG A 276 -13.55 3.84 11.92
N SER A 277 -13.20 2.61 11.57
CA SER A 277 -11.81 2.23 11.28
C SER A 277 -11.28 2.99 10.07
N PHE A 278 -9.96 3.11 9.96
CA PHE A 278 -9.32 3.84 8.87
C PHE A 278 -7.94 3.28 8.55
N ILE A 279 -7.49 3.56 7.32
CA ILE A 279 -6.16 3.22 6.84
C ILE A 279 -5.22 4.41 7.06
N ILE A 280 -4.04 4.15 7.59
CA ILE A 280 -2.89 5.05 7.60
C ILE A 280 -2.07 4.77 6.33
N ASN A 281 -1.72 5.85 5.64
CA ASN A 281 -0.99 5.83 4.37
C ASN A 281 -1.72 5.18 3.18
N PRO A 282 -3.02 5.44 2.93
CA PRO A 282 -3.77 4.79 1.84
C PRO A 282 -3.19 5.07 0.45
N GLU A 283 -2.58 6.25 0.27
CA GLU A 283 -1.97 6.71 -0.99
C GLU A 283 -0.47 6.39 -1.10
N GLY A 284 0.13 5.75 -0.10
CA GLY A 284 1.55 5.37 -0.17
C GLY A 284 2.54 6.54 -0.07
N GLU A 285 2.22 7.60 0.66
CA GLU A 285 3.14 8.71 0.88
C GLU A 285 4.35 8.32 1.75
N GLU A 286 5.43 9.11 1.65
CA GLU A 286 6.58 9.05 2.55
C GLU A 286 6.22 9.63 3.92
N ILE A 287 5.55 8.82 4.75
CA ILE A 287 5.18 9.21 6.12
C ILE A 287 6.25 8.70 7.09
N HIS A 288 6.87 9.63 7.82
CA HIS A 288 7.82 9.32 8.90
C HIS A 288 7.17 8.43 9.97
N LEU A 289 7.90 7.46 10.52
CA LEU A 289 7.35 6.44 11.43
C LEU A 289 6.58 7.03 12.64
N ILE A 290 7.10 8.11 13.23
CA ILE A 290 6.43 8.82 14.33
C ILE A 290 5.08 9.39 13.90
N LYS A 291 4.98 9.91 12.66
CA LYS A 291 3.74 10.48 12.14
C LYS A 291 2.66 9.41 11.93
N ARG A 292 3.04 8.18 11.56
CA ARG A 292 2.09 7.06 11.42
C ARG A 292 1.35 6.80 12.74
N ALA A 293 2.09 6.66 13.83
CA ALA A 293 1.49 6.52 15.16
C ALA A 293 0.74 7.79 15.62
N ALA A 294 1.23 8.99 15.25
CA ALA A 294 0.55 10.24 15.57
C ALA A 294 -0.85 10.33 14.95
N VAL A 295 -1.04 9.89 13.70
CA VAL A 295 -2.37 9.85 13.06
C VAL A 295 -3.33 8.96 13.84
N ALA A 296 -2.87 7.80 14.31
CA ALA A 296 -3.68 6.91 15.16
C ALA A 296 -4.04 7.57 16.49
N ASN A 297 -3.07 8.26 17.11
CA ASN A 297 -3.24 8.97 18.38
C ASN A 297 -4.26 10.12 18.25
N GLU A 298 -4.15 10.94 17.20
CA GLU A 298 -5.02 12.09 16.94
C GLU A 298 -6.47 11.67 16.70
N ARG A 299 -6.67 10.51 16.06
CA ARG A 299 -7.99 9.96 15.78
C ARG A 299 -8.55 9.09 16.92
N ASN A 300 -7.84 9.02 18.05
CA ASN A 300 -8.21 8.22 19.23
C ASN A 300 -8.54 6.77 18.87
N ALA A 301 -7.67 6.12 18.08
CA ALA A 301 -7.84 4.71 17.76
C ALA A 301 -7.81 3.85 19.04
N ASP A 302 -8.66 2.83 19.10
CA ASP A 302 -8.70 1.83 20.18
C ASP A 302 -7.69 0.70 19.95
N LEU A 303 -7.23 0.52 18.70
CA LEU A 303 -6.23 -0.45 18.29
C LEU A 303 -5.41 0.08 17.12
N PHE A 304 -4.08 -0.09 17.19
CA PHE A 304 -3.16 0.11 16.08
C PHE A 304 -2.64 -1.25 15.57
N LEU A 305 -2.80 -1.50 14.27
CA LEU A 305 -2.31 -2.71 13.62
C LEU A 305 -1.49 -2.33 12.38
N ALA A 306 -0.17 -2.50 12.47
CA ALA A 306 0.72 -2.39 11.31
C ALA A 306 0.80 -3.74 10.59
N ILE A 307 0.62 -3.70 9.26
CA ILE A 307 0.70 -4.86 8.39
C ILE A 307 1.97 -4.78 7.55
N HIS A 308 2.76 -5.85 7.63
CA HIS A 308 4.01 -6.04 6.90
C HIS A 308 4.08 -7.45 6.30
N HIS A 309 5.05 -7.65 5.39
CA HIS A 309 5.42 -8.96 4.90
C HIS A 309 6.93 -9.10 4.97
N ASP A 310 7.39 -10.24 5.44
CA ASP A 310 8.74 -10.32 5.97
C ASP A 310 9.75 -10.76 4.92
N SER A 311 11.02 -10.63 5.30
CA SER A 311 12.14 -11.23 4.60
C SER A 311 13.00 -12.03 5.57
N VAL A 312 14.24 -12.28 5.19
CA VAL A 312 15.26 -12.89 6.04
C VAL A 312 16.55 -12.07 5.93
N LYS A 313 17.52 -12.30 6.82
CA LYS A 313 18.83 -11.67 6.66
C LYS A 313 19.47 -12.02 5.33
N ASP A 314 20.19 -11.06 4.75
CA ASP A 314 20.86 -11.20 3.45
C ASP A 314 21.73 -12.47 3.33
N THR A 315 22.31 -12.95 4.44
CA THR A 315 23.13 -14.17 4.48
C THR A 315 22.38 -15.45 4.11
N TYR A 316 21.06 -15.46 4.22
CA TYR A 316 20.21 -16.60 3.85
C TYR A 316 19.68 -16.53 2.42
N LEU A 317 19.84 -15.38 1.75
CA LEU A 317 19.33 -15.16 0.40
C LEU A 317 20.21 -15.88 -0.63
N LYS A 318 19.59 -16.70 -1.45
CA LYS A 318 20.16 -17.40 -2.60
C LYS A 318 19.75 -16.66 -3.88
N LYS A 319 20.55 -16.77 -4.95
CA LYS A 319 20.21 -16.20 -6.26
C LYS A 319 19.33 -17.18 -7.04
N TRP A 320 18.31 -16.66 -7.71
CA TRP A 320 17.43 -17.42 -8.59
C TRP A 320 17.32 -16.70 -9.94
N GLU A 321 17.67 -17.38 -11.03
CA GLU A 321 17.44 -16.87 -12.37
C GLU A 321 16.03 -17.26 -12.83
N THR A 322 15.20 -16.25 -13.08
CA THR A 322 13.81 -16.43 -13.51
C THR A 322 13.40 -15.25 -14.40
N ASP A 323 12.65 -15.52 -15.48
CA ASP A 323 12.21 -14.52 -16.46
C ASP A 323 13.34 -13.62 -17.00
N GLY A 324 14.52 -14.21 -17.22
CA GLY A 324 15.71 -13.51 -17.72
C GLY A 324 16.29 -12.49 -16.73
N LYS A 325 15.91 -12.56 -15.45
CA LYS A 325 16.40 -11.70 -14.36
C LYS A 325 16.96 -12.53 -13.22
N ILE A 326 17.94 -11.97 -12.51
CA ILE A 326 18.45 -12.55 -11.27
C ILE A 326 17.63 -11.97 -10.11
N GLN A 327 16.84 -12.82 -9.47
CA GLN A 327 16.12 -12.53 -8.22
C GLN A 327 16.83 -13.15 -7.02
N LYS A 328 16.40 -12.77 -5.81
CA LYS A 328 16.84 -13.36 -4.54
C LYS A 328 15.70 -14.13 -3.88
N TYR A 329 16.01 -15.25 -3.22
CA TYR A 329 15.01 -16.05 -2.53
C TYR A 329 15.58 -16.77 -1.31
N CYS A 330 14.70 -17.22 -0.42
CA CYS A 330 15.00 -18.15 0.67
C CYS A 330 13.77 -19.00 0.99
N ASP A 331 13.84 -20.31 0.73
CA ASP A 331 12.73 -21.24 0.99
C ASP A 331 12.80 -21.90 2.38
N ASP A 332 13.86 -21.61 3.14
CA ASP A 332 14.16 -22.26 4.42
C ASP A 332 13.26 -21.76 5.56
N PHE A 333 12.62 -20.60 5.37
CA PHE A 333 11.73 -19.97 6.34
C PHE A 333 10.39 -19.65 5.68
N HIS A 334 9.31 -19.82 6.43
CA HIS A 334 7.97 -19.40 6.07
C HIS A 334 7.16 -19.11 7.34
N GLY A 335 5.98 -18.50 7.19
CA GLY A 335 5.04 -18.26 8.28
C GLY A 335 5.06 -16.83 8.81
N TYR A 336 4.15 -16.56 9.75
CA TYR A 336 3.92 -15.21 10.28
C TYR A 336 4.72 -14.93 11.57
N SER A 337 4.97 -13.66 11.87
CA SER A 337 5.50 -13.23 13.17
C SER A 337 4.72 -12.02 13.70
N ILE A 338 4.55 -11.94 15.03
CA ILE A 338 3.76 -10.89 15.69
C ILE A 338 4.69 -10.13 16.64
N PHE A 339 4.70 -8.80 16.54
CA PHE A 339 5.53 -7.93 17.37
C PHE A 339 4.68 -7.02 18.24
N ILE A 340 5.11 -6.89 19.49
CA ILE A 340 4.70 -5.83 20.41
C ILE A 340 5.91 -5.07 20.93
N SER A 341 5.67 -3.84 21.38
CA SER A 341 6.66 -3.08 22.15
C SER A 341 6.26 -3.06 23.62
N ARG A 342 7.18 -3.46 24.51
CA ARG A 342 7.04 -3.33 25.96
C ARG A 342 7.15 -1.87 26.41
N LYS A 343 7.72 -1.00 25.57
CA LYS A 343 7.77 0.45 25.79
C LYS A 343 6.46 1.16 25.43
N ASN A 344 5.49 0.49 24.81
CA ASN A 344 4.16 1.04 24.57
C ASN A 344 3.41 1.23 25.91
N PRO A 345 2.71 2.36 26.15
CA PRO A 345 1.98 2.62 27.40
C PRO A 345 0.82 1.64 27.68
N LYS A 346 0.42 0.86 26.67
CA LYS A 346 -0.63 -0.17 26.64
C LYS A 346 -0.05 -1.55 26.29
N ALA A 347 1.17 -1.84 26.76
CA ALA A 347 1.86 -3.10 26.46
C ALA A 347 1.08 -4.35 26.89
N ALA A 348 0.40 -4.32 28.04
CA ALA A 348 -0.40 -5.45 28.52
C ALA A 348 -1.59 -5.74 27.60
N GLU A 349 -2.31 -4.69 27.19
CA GLU A 349 -3.40 -4.80 26.22
C GLU A 349 -2.89 -5.21 24.82
N SER A 350 -1.70 -4.74 24.42
CA SER A 350 -1.04 -5.17 23.17
C SER A 350 -0.74 -6.66 23.20
N ALA A 351 -0.20 -7.18 24.30
CA ALA A 351 0.04 -8.61 24.49
C ALA A 351 -1.25 -9.44 24.48
N ARG A 352 -2.34 -8.92 25.07
CA ARG A 352 -3.66 -9.56 25.02
C ARG A 352 -4.17 -9.67 23.58
N PHE A 353 -4.10 -8.58 22.79
CA PHE A 353 -4.50 -8.61 21.39
C PHE A 353 -3.61 -9.55 20.57
N ALA A 354 -2.29 -9.45 20.73
CA ALA A 354 -1.34 -10.29 20.01
C ALA A 354 -1.54 -11.78 20.29
N THR A 355 -1.88 -12.15 21.53
CA THR A 355 -2.23 -13.53 21.91
C THR A 355 -3.50 -14.00 21.19
N ALA A 356 -4.54 -13.16 21.14
CA ALA A 356 -5.76 -13.47 20.40
C ALA A 356 -5.50 -13.61 18.89
N LEU A 357 -4.66 -12.75 18.32
CA LEU A 357 -4.25 -12.78 16.92
C LEU A 357 -3.50 -14.06 16.57
N GLY A 358 -2.45 -14.42 17.32
CA GLY A 358 -1.70 -15.66 17.09
C GLY A 358 -2.59 -16.89 17.22
N SER A 359 -3.50 -16.91 18.20
CA SER A 359 -4.47 -18.01 18.35
C SER A 359 -5.43 -18.12 17.16
N ALA A 360 -5.91 -16.99 16.62
CA ALA A 360 -6.77 -16.98 15.44
C ALA A 360 -6.02 -17.45 14.18
N LEU A 361 -4.77 -17.04 14.00
CA LEU A 361 -3.92 -17.45 12.88
C LEU A 361 -3.62 -18.96 12.92
N LEU A 362 -3.28 -19.51 14.09
CA LEU A 362 -3.09 -20.95 14.28
C LEU A 362 -4.36 -21.74 13.92
N ASN A 363 -5.52 -21.31 14.44
CA ASN A 363 -6.80 -21.95 14.15
C ASN A 363 -7.18 -21.87 12.67
N ALA A 364 -6.72 -20.84 11.95
CA ALA A 364 -6.89 -20.70 10.52
C ALA A 364 -5.86 -21.50 9.71
N GLY A 365 -4.97 -22.26 10.36
CA GLY A 365 -3.98 -23.13 9.73
C GLY A 365 -2.72 -22.43 9.26
N PHE A 366 -2.44 -21.21 9.74
CA PHE A 366 -1.16 -20.55 9.53
C PHE A 366 -0.14 -21.03 10.56
N THR A 367 1.14 -20.99 10.19
CA THR A 367 2.24 -21.40 11.06
C THR A 367 3.09 -20.18 11.42
N PRO A 368 3.54 -20.04 12.68
CA PRO A 368 4.44 -18.96 13.05
C PRO A 368 5.85 -19.24 12.51
N THR A 369 6.60 -18.19 12.22
CA THR A 369 8.03 -18.25 11.95
C THR A 369 8.85 -17.88 13.18
N LEU A 370 9.91 -18.65 13.43
CA LEU A 370 10.79 -18.45 14.60
C LEU A 370 12.12 -17.77 14.26
N HIS A 371 12.26 -17.35 13.00
CA HIS A 371 13.53 -16.96 12.44
C HIS A 371 14.13 -15.70 13.08
N HIS A 372 13.35 -14.73 13.58
CA HIS A 372 13.95 -13.57 14.26
C HIS A 372 14.58 -13.91 15.62
N ALA A 373 14.15 -14.99 16.27
CA ALA A 373 14.83 -15.44 17.50
C ALA A 373 16.23 -15.95 17.17
N GLU A 374 16.36 -16.70 16.07
CA GLU A 374 17.62 -17.31 15.64
C GLU A 374 18.53 -16.30 14.92
N GLN A 375 17.96 -15.53 14.00
CA GLN A 375 18.71 -14.61 13.14
C GLN A 375 19.04 -13.31 13.86
N GLU A 376 18.11 -12.76 14.65
CA GLU A 376 18.20 -11.39 15.18
C GLU A 376 18.22 -11.33 16.71
N ASN A 377 18.18 -12.49 17.38
CA ASN A 377 18.12 -12.60 18.84
C ASN A 377 16.95 -11.81 19.45
N ARG A 378 15.82 -11.70 18.71
CA ARG A 378 14.61 -11.04 19.21
C ARG A 378 13.96 -11.89 20.31
N PRO A 379 13.61 -11.33 21.48
CA PRO A 379 12.97 -12.08 22.55
C PRO A 379 11.62 -12.66 22.13
N LEU A 380 11.50 -13.99 22.20
CA LEU A 380 10.22 -14.70 22.07
C LEU A 380 9.43 -14.60 23.36
N LEU A 381 8.20 -14.12 23.27
CA LEU A 381 7.24 -14.07 24.38
C LEU A 381 6.33 -15.30 24.38
N ASP A 382 5.93 -15.77 23.20
CA ASP A 382 5.16 -17.00 23.01
C ASP A 382 5.59 -17.67 21.71
N ARG A 383 6.27 -18.82 21.83
CA ARG A 383 6.81 -19.58 20.70
C ARG A 383 5.71 -20.20 19.85
N GLU A 384 4.63 -20.68 20.47
CA GLU A 384 3.54 -21.35 19.76
C GLU A 384 2.78 -20.35 18.88
N LYS A 385 2.65 -19.11 19.34
CA LYS A 385 1.89 -18.05 18.66
C LYS A 385 2.76 -17.10 17.83
N GLY A 386 4.06 -17.35 17.74
CA GLY A 386 5.00 -16.49 17.01
C GLY A 386 5.06 -15.06 17.55
N LEU A 387 4.95 -14.88 18.87
CA LEU A 387 4.93 -13.55 19.51
C LEU A 387 6.31 -13.13 20.00
N TYR A 388 6.71 -11.92 19.64
CA TYR A 388 7.98 -11.32 19.97
C TYR A 388 7.84 -9.96 20.67
N ALA A 389 8.82 -9.64 21.51
CA ALA A 389 9.06 -8.27 21.94
C ALA A 389 10.05 -7.60 20.98
N PHE A 390 9.71 -6.40 20.49
CA PHE A 390 10.66 -5.53 19.81
C PHE A 390 10.42 -4.06 20.16
N ASP A 391 11.25 -3.56 21.07
CA ASP A 391 11.03 -2.26 21.73
C ASP A 391 11.46 -1.05 20.90
N ASP A 392 12.21 -1.28 19.81
CA ASP A 392 12.72 -0.20 18.97
C ASP A 392 11.82 0.14 17.77
N LEU A 393 10.77 -0.66 17.53
CA LEU A 393 9.73 -0.33 16.56
C LEU A 393 9.02 0.97 16.95
N VAL A 394 9.37 2.04 16.24
CA VAL A 394 8.90 3.41 16.52
C VAL A 394 7.38 3.48 16.49
N VAL A 395 6.74 2.88 15.47
CA VAL A 395 5.28 2.87 15.33
C VAL A 395 4.59 2.22 16.53
N LEU A 396 5.18 1.16 17.09
CA LEU A 396 4.60 0.46 18.25
C LEU A 396 4.84 1.20 19.56
N LYS A 397 6.06 1.69 19.81
CA LYS A 397 6.38 2.33 21.09
C LYS A 397 5.76 3.73 21.26
N THR A 398 5.43 4.41 20.15
CA THR A 398 4.87 5.78 20.17
C THR A 398 3.34 5.84 20.04
N ALA A 399 2.69 4.72 19.75
CA ALA A 399 1.23 4.59 19.81
C ALA A 399 0.74 4.71 21.27
N LYS A 400 -0.38 5.41 21.48
CA LYS A 400 -1.00 5.62 22.81
C LYS A 400 -2.10 4.60 23.14
N MET A 401 -2.43 3.74 22.17
CA MET A 401 -3.36 2.63 22.27
C MET A 401 -2.58 1.29 22.14
N PRO A 402 -3.23 0.13 22.38
CA PRO A 402 -2.63 -1.16 22.08
C PRO A 402 -2.14 -1.21 20.64
N ALA A 403 -0.89 -1.66 20.43
CA ALA A 403 -0.25 -1.63 19.13
C ALA A 403 0.47 -2.94 18.83
N VAL A 404 0.18 -3.50 17.65
CA VAL A 404 0.78 -4.74 17.14
C VAL A 404 1.28 -4.51 15.72
N LEU A 405 2.43 -5.11 15.38
CA LEU A 405 2.86 -5.29 14.00
C LEU A 405 2.74 -6.79 13.66
N LEU A 406 2.09 -7.09 12.55
CA LEU A 406 1.98 -8.45 12.00
C LEU A 406 2.79 -8.52 10.72
N GLU A 407 3.81 -9.38 10.73
CA GLU A 407 4.45 -9.88 9.51
C GLU A 407 3.62 -11.06 9.01
N CYS A 408 2.98 -10.90 7.86
CA CYS A 408 1.95 -11.82 7.38
C CYS A 408 2.51 -13.12 6.75
N GLY A 409 3.80 -13.15 6.44
CA GLY A 409 4.49 -14.25 5.77
C GLY A 409 5.79 -13.77 5.15
N ILE A 410 6.69 -14.67 4.75
CA ILE A 410 8.01 -14.37 4.21
C ILE A 410 7.94 -14.31 2.68
N ILE A 411 8.04 -13.11 2.11
CA ILE A 411 7.86 -12.90 0.66
C ILE A 411 9.07 -13.31 -0.19
N VAL A 412 10.21 -13.58 0.44
CA VAL A 412 11.38 -14.18 -0.24
C VAL A 412 11.29 -15.72 -0.32
N ASN A 413 10.32 -16.34 0.34
CA ASN A 413 10.01 -17.75 0.15
C ASN A 413 9.14 -17.92 -1.09
N ARG A 414 9.63 -18.69 -2.08
CA ARG A 414 8.97 -18.77 -3.40
C ARG A 414 7.57 -19.37 -3.35
N ILE A 415 7.32 -20.27 -2.40
CA ILE A 415 6.02 -20.94 -2.23
C ILE A 415 5.06 -20.07 -1.43
N GLU A 416 5.55 -19.45 -0.36
CA GLU A 416 4.72 -18.58 0.48
C GLU A 416 4.34 -17.28 -0.24
N GLU A 417 5.26 -16.69 -1.00
CA GLU A 417 4.98 -15.54 -1.86
C GLU A 417 3.76 -15.79 -2.76
N GLU A 418 3.75 -16.91 -3.50
CA GLU A 418 2.62 -17.26 -4.39
C GLU A 418 1.31 -17.37 -3.61
N LYS A 419 1.34 -18.06 -2.46
CA LYS A 419 0.18 -18.18 -1.59
C LYS A 419 -0.33 -16.81 -1.13
N LEU A 420 0.55 -15.90 -0.71
CA LEU A 420 0.19 -14.54 -0.31
C LEU A 420 -0.48 -13.73 -1.45
N THR A 421 -0.24 -14.11 -2.71
CA THR A 421 -0.91 -13.51 -3.87
C THR A 421 -2.26 -14.13 -4.22
N THR A 422 -2.67 -15.25 -3.62
CA THR A 422 -3.98 -15.85 -3.92
C THR A 422 -5.10 -15.21 -3.08
N PRO A 423 -6.29 -14.95 -3.66
CA PRO A 423 -7.43 -14.44 -2.92
C PRO A 423 -7.84 -15.35 -1.75
N GLU A 424 -7.77 -16.67 -1.92
CA GLU A 424 -8.21 -17.64 -0.90
C GLU A 424 -7.32 -17.62 0.35
N TYR A 425 -6.00 -17.45 0.17
CA TYR A 425 -5.08 -17.33 1.30
C TYR A 425 -5.29 -16.01 2.04
N ARG A 426 -5.47 -14.90 1.31
CA ARG A 426 -5.71 -13.59 1.92
C ARG A 426 -7.08 -13.49 2.59
N ASP A 427 -8.12 -14.13 2.06
CA ASP A 427 -9.42 -14.17 2.73
C ASP A 427 -9.35 -14.93 4.06
N ARG A 428 -8.65 -16.07 4.10
CA ARG A 428 -8.35 -16.79 5.36
C ARG A 428 -7.56 -15.94 6.34
N LEU A 429 -6.53 -15.23 5.86
CA LEU A 429 -5.67 -14.39 6.69
C LEU A 429 -6.44 -13.21 7.27
N THR A 430 -7.16 -12.46 6.43
CA THR A 430 -7.99 -11.33 6.87
C THR A 430 -9.15 -11.78 7.75
N GLY A 431 -9.72 -12.97 7.54
CA GLY A 431 -10.72 -13.57 8.43
C GLY A 431 -10.16 -13.90 9.81
N ALA A 432 -8.93 -14.42 9.91
CA ALA A 432 -8.27 -14.66 11.19
C ALA A 432 -7.98 -13.35 11.94
N ILE A 433 -7.53 -12.32 11.22
CA ILE A 433 -7.27 -10.99 11.79
C ILE A 433 -8.57 -10.36 12.30
N GLU A 434 -9.65 -10.38 11.50
CA GLU A 434 -10.97 -9.88 11.89
C GLU A 434 -11.48 -10.60 13.14
N LEU A 435 -11.41 -11.94 13.18
CA LEU A 435 -11.85 -12.72 14.34
C LEU A 435 -11.13 -12.32 15.64
N ALA A 436 -9.82 -12.07 15.55
CA ALA A 436 -9.03 -11.62 16.69
C ALA A 436 -9.44 -10.21 17.16
N ILE A 437 -9.67 -9.30 16.20
CA ILE A 437 -10.15 -7.94 16.46
C ILE A 437 -11.52 -7.96 17.13
N SER A 438 -12.49 -8.72 16.59
CA SER A 438 -13.84 -8.85 17.13
C SER A 438 -13.85 -9.39 18.56
N LYS A 439 -13.02 -10.40 18.85
CA LYS A 439 -12.83 -10.91 20.22
C LYS A 439 -12.23 -9.85 21.15
N PHE A 440 -11.23 -9.10 20.67
CA PHE A 440 -10.56 -8.08 21.46
C PHE A 440 -11.48 -6.90 21.79
N ALA A 441 -12.25 -6.42 20.81
CA ALA A 441 -13.22 -5.34 20.95
C ALA A 441 -14.38 -5.71 21.88
N SER A 442 -14.81 -6.98 21.85
CA SER A 442 -15.92 -7.48 22.69
C SER A 442 -15.55 -7.75 24.15
N THR A 443 -14.25 -7.73 24.50
CA THR A 443 -13.79 -8.02 25.86
C THR A 443 -13.49 -6.71 26.59
N PRO A 444 -14.29 -6.32 27.61
CA PRO A 444 -14.05 -5.10 28.38
C PRO A 444 -12.61 -5.03 28.88
N ALA A 445 -11.99 -3.86 28.83
CA ALA A 445 -10.73 -3.62 29.54
C ALA A 445 -11.01 -3.90 31.02
N ALA A 446 -10.34 -4.90 31.60
CA ALA A 446 -10.46 -5.16 33.03
C ALA A 446 -10.11 -3.86 33.76
N THR A 447 -11.10 -3.27 34.43
CA THR A 447 -10.88 -2.10 35.29
C THR A 447 -9.88 -2.51 36.36
N ALA A 448 -8.67 -1.95 36.29
CA ALA A 448 -7.71 -2.02 37.37
C ALA A 448 -8.32 -1.33 38.59
N ASN A 449 -8.90 -2.11 39.49
CA ASN A 449 -9.29 -1.65 40.82
C ASN A 449 -8.81 -2.63 41.89
N SER A 450 -8.07 -2.04 42.83
CA SER A 450 -7.65 -2.49 44.16
C SER A 450 -6.74 -3.71 44.30
N SER A 451 -5.46 -3.39 44.55
CA SER A 451 -4.70 -3.83 45.73
C SER A 451 -5.38 -4.83 46.66
N GLN A 452 -4.86 -6.05 46.70
CA GLN A 452 -4.73 -6.81 47.95
C GLN A 452 -3.26 -7.16 48.13
N ALA A 453 -2.64 -6.51 49.11
CA ALA A 453 -1.33 -6.91 49.62
C ALA A 453 -1.46 -8.31 50.25
N PRO A 454 -0.51 -9.22 50.03
CA PRO A 454 -0.52 -10.50 50.71
C PRO A 454 -0.26 -10.28 52.21
N ALA A 455 -1.14 -10.84 53.03
CA ALA A 455 -1.00 -10.88 54.47
C ALA A 455 0.32 -11.57 54.85
N LYS A 456 1.10 -10.90 55.70
CA LYS A 456 2.25 -11.49 56.38
C LYS A 456 1.77 -12.72 57.17
N GLN A 457 2.32 -13.89 56.85
CA GLN A 457 2.27 -15.03 57.78
C GLN A 457 3.29 -14.76 58.89
N GLN A 458 2.78 -14.71 60.12
CA GLN A 458 3.58 -14.75 61.34
C GLN A 458 4.18 -16.14 61.54
N GLU A 459 5.37 -16.12 62.11
CA GLU A 459 6.17 -17.23 62.60
C GLU A 459 5.38 -18.23 63.46
N ASN A 460 5.76 -19.49 63.34
CA ASN A 460 5.87 -20.44 64.45
C ASN A 460 7.14 -21.27 64.26
#